data_AF-A0A660QW04-F1
#
_entry.id   AF-A0A660QW04-F1
#
_cell.length_a   1.000
_cell.length_b   1.000
_cell.length_c   1.000
_cell.angle_alpha   90.00
_cell.angle_beta   90.00
_cell.angle_gamma   90.00
#
_symmetry.space_group_name_H-M   'P 1'
#
loop_
_entity.id
_entity.type
_entity.pdbx_description
1 polymer ?
#
loop_
_entity_poly.entity_id
_entity_poly.type
_entity_poly.pdbx_seq_one_letter_code
_entity_poly.pdbx_strand_id
1 'polypeptide(L)'
;QPHGLWGGDEGMHGTDPTRGSEFCTISEALFSLEKNFEISGSVPFADLLERVAFNALPTQANEDFTARQYFQQANQISCTHSPHKFTNNPRESNLFGLLNGYPCCTCNMHQAWPKFAAHLWMAERNGGLAAMAYAPSRVTATVGRGVEVSILEETGYPFREEIRLTLTTSGPVRFPLHLRIPGWCGNPSLSVNGEDAAVELESGQMAILDRTWGSGDTVVLRLPMQVRVERGHENSATILRGPLVYVLKMEAQWTERSDGTHEVRSDSPWNYSLFERDIASNDETLARKFVVAERPGKMPSNPWNLENAPVAIKAYGVRNPLWGAYHEEAGPLPWSPADFPKKGKPEPIVLVPYGCSTLRISAFPTVL
;
A
#
# COMPACT_ATOMS: atom_id res chain seq x y z
N GLN A 1 1.77 6.39 -10.49
CA GLN A 1 0.74 6.82 -9.52
C GLN A 1 1.23 6.50 -8.12
N PRO A 2 0.79 7.25 -7.09
CA PRO A 2 1.17 7.04 -5.70
C PRO A 2 1.07 5.57 -5.23
N HIS A 3 0.03 4.85 -5.64
CA HIS A 3 -0.23 3.44 -5.27
C HIS A 3 0.66 2.41 -6.00
N GLY A 4 1.68 2.84 -6.75
CA GLY A 4 2.67 1.95 -7.38
C GLY A 4 2.41 1.62 -8.86
N LEU A 5 1.18 1.72 -9.34
CA LEU A 5 0.89 1.51 -10.77
C LEU A 5 1.02 2.79 -11.58
N TRP A 6 1.02 2.68 -12.91
CA TRP A 6 0.88 3.77 -13.86
C TRP A 6 -0.59 4.21 -13.97
N GLY A 7 -0.84 5.45 -14.42
CA GLY A 7 -2.18 5.80 -14.89
C GLY A 7 -2.42 5.02 -16.17
N GLY A 8 -3.40 4.11 -16.16
CA GLY A 8 -3.73 3.28 -17.29
C GLY A 8 -5.19 2.82 -17.25
N ASP A 9 -5.97 3.24 -18.25
CA ASP A 9 -7.38 2.90 -18.43
C ASP A 9 -7.58 2.00 -19.66
N GLU A 10 -6.73 0.96 -19.75
CA GLU A 10 -6.42 0.13 -20.93
C GLU A 10 -5.43 0.78 -21.93
N GLY A 11 -5.33 2.11 -21.94
CA GLY A 11 -4.21 2.86 -22.53
C GLY A 11 -3.30 3.45 -21.45
N MET A 12 -2.01 3.66 -21.71
CA MET A 12 -1.12 4.36 -20.76
C MET A 12 -1.35 5.88 -20.79
N HIS A 13 -1.51 6.49 -19.60
CA HIS A 13 -1.82 7.92 -19.43
C HIS A 13 -0.87 8.67 -18.48
N GLY A 14 0.31 8.12 -18.22
CA GLY A 14 1.37 8.79 -17.47
C GLY A 14 1.06 8.91 -15.98
N THR A 15 1.34 10.09 -15.41
CA THR A 15 1.37 10.31 -13.96
C THR A 15 0.19 11.12 -13.40
N ASP A 16 -0.71 11.63 -14.24
CA ASP A 16 -1.88 12.41 -13.79
C ASP A 16 -2.75 11.58 -12.83
N PRO A 17 -2.94 11.98 -11.56
CA PRO A 17 -3.64 11.19 -10.55
C PRO A 17 -5.16 11.14 -10.74
N THR A 18 -5.67 11.86 -11.73
CA THR A 18 -7.06 11.81 -12.21
C THR A 18 -7.23 10.83 -13.36
N ARG A 19 -6.18 10.12 -13.79
CA ARG A 19 -6.29 9.01 -14.74
C ARG A 19 -6.63 7.71 -14.04
N GLY A 20 -7.39 6.86 -14.73
CA GLY A 20 -7.82 5.57 -14.22
C GLY A 20 -6.64 4.61 -14.04
N SER A 21 -6.80 3.64 -13.15
CA SER A 21 -5.97 2.44 -13.02
C SER A 21 -6.88 1.22 -13.04
N GLU A 22 -6.72 0.37 -14.05
CA GLU A 22 -7.51 -0.85 -14.21
C GLU A 22 -7.21 -1.88 -13.12
N PHE A 23 -8.25 -2.58 -12.65
CA PHE A 23 -8.08 -3.65 -11.67
C PHE A 23 -7.31 -4.86 -12.25
N CYS A 24 -7.51 -5.27 -13.51
CA CYS A 24 -6.69 -6.35 -14.10
C CYS A 24 -5.19 -6.03 -14.05
N THR A 25 -4.82 -4.76 -14.21
CA THR A 25 -3.42 -4.33 -14.12
C THR A 25 -2.86 -4.63 -12.73
N ILE A 26 -3.64 -4.52 -11.65
CA ILE A 26 -3.21 -4.91 -10.31
C ILE A 26 -2.89 -6.40 -10.26
N SER A 27 -3.85 -7.27 -10.63
CA SER A 27 -3.67 -8.73 -10.57
C SER A 27 -2.45 -9.21 -11.36
N GLU A 28 -2.28 -8.69 -12.58
CA GLU A 28 -1.17 -9.09 -13.45
C GLU A 28 0.17 -8.47 -13.04
N ALA A 29 0.16 -7.23 -12.52
CA ALA A 29 1.38 -6.60 -12.01
C ALA A 29 1.91 -7.35 -10.80
N LEU A 30 1.04 -7.74 -9.87
CA LEU A 30 1.46 -8.53 -8.71
C LEU A 30 2.12 -9.83 -9.14
N PHE A 31 1.45 -10.63 -9.99
CA PHE A 31 2.02 -11.88 -10.47
C PHE A 31 3.35 -11.69 -11.22
N SER A 32 3.46 -10.64 -12.04
CA SER A 32 4.70 -10.32 -12.76
C SER A 32 5.84 -9.96 -11.81
N LEU A 33 5.55 -9.18 -10.77
CA LEU A 33 6.55 -8.78 -9.78
C LEU A 33 6.98 -9.94 -8.89
N GLU A 34 6.06 -10.85 -8.55
CA GLU A 34 6.36 -12.12 -7.85
C GLU A 34 7.39 -12.94 -8.66
N LYS A 35 7.14 -13.12 -9.96
CA LYS A 35 8.06 -13.88 -10.83
C LYS A 35 9.37 -13.17 -11.09
N ASN A 36 9.36 -11.85 -11.22
CA ASN A 36 10.59 -11.09 -11.33
C ASN A 36 11.46 -11.23 -10.06
N PHE A 37 10.85 -11.19 -8.88
CA PHE A 37 11.55 -11.45 -7.63
C PHE A 37 12.05 -12.90 -7.56
N GLU A 38 11.22 -13.90 -7.86
CA GLU A 38 11.60 -15.33 -7.85
C GLU A 38 12.83 -15.61 -8.72
N ILE A 39 12.91 -14.97 -9.90
CA ILE A 39 14.01 -15.16 -10.85
C ILE A 39 15.28 -14.43 -10.40
N SER A 40 15.16 -13.23 -9.85
CA SER A 40 16.29 -12.31 -9.65
C SER A 40 16.76 -12.15 -8.22
N GLY A 41 15.91 -12.46 -7.23
CA GLY A 41 16.10 -12.09 -5.82
C GLY A 41 16.11 -10.58 -5.56
N SER A 42 15.68 -9.76 -6.54
CA SER A 42 15.83 -8.30 -6.47
C SER A 42 14.72 -7.65 -5.63
N VAL A 43 15.10 -7.13 -4.46
CA VAL A 43 14.22 -6.46 -3.49
C VAL A 43 13.32 -5.36 -4.08
N PRO A 44 13.79 -4.50 -5.01
CA PRO A 44 12.92 -3.51 -5.65
C PRO A 44 11.63 -4.07 -6.28
N PHE A 45 11.63 -5.31 -6.78
CA PHE A 45 10.39 -5.93 -7.29
C PHE A 45 9.41 -6.24 -6.16
N ALA A 46 9.89 -6.76 -5.04
CA ALA A 46 9.07 -7.02 -3.85
C ALA A 46 8.56 -5.71 -3.21
N ASP A 47 9.38 -4.66 -3.19
CA ASP A 47 8.97 -3.34 -2.69
C ASP A 47 7.85 -2.73 -3.53
N LEU A 48 7.95 -2.82 -4.86
CA LEU A 48 6.88 -2.38 -5.76
C LEU A 48 5.63 -3.25 -5.62
N LEU A 49 5.81 -4.56 -5.46
CA LEU A 49 4.72 -5.51 -5.23
C LEU A 49 3.93 -5.16 -3.97
N GLU A 50 4.60 -4.91 -2.84
CA GLU A 50 3.92 -4.50 -1.61
C GLU A 50 3.22 -3.14 -1.77
N ARG A 51 3.85 -2.20 -2.50
CA ARG A 51 3.23 -0.91 -2.80
C ARG A 51 1.94 -1.09 -3.59
N VAL A 52 1.87 -2.02 -4.55
CA VAL A 52 0.64 -2.30 -5.29
C VAL A 52 -0.38 -3.06 -4.43
N ALA A 53 0.05 -4.13 -3.75
CA ALA A 53 -0.81 -5.03 -2.98
C ALA A 53 -1.48 -4.35 -1.78
N PHE A 54 -0.76 -3.49 -1.07
CA PHE A 54 -1.26 -2.86 0.16
C PHE A 54 -1.91 -1.48 -0.07
N ASN A 55 -1.93 -0.99 -1.32
CA ASN A 55 -2.54 0.29 -1.65
C ASN A 55 -3.62 0.14 -2.73
N ALA A 56 -3.25 -0.24 -3.95
CA ALA A 56 -4.20 -0.27 -5.06
C ALA A 56 -5.25 -1.39 -4.92
N LEU A 57 -4.82 -2.59 -4.50
CA LEU A 57 -5.66 -3.78 -4.48
C LEU A 57 -6.88 -3.69 -3.53
N PRO A 58 -6.73 -3.31 -2.25
CA PRO A 58 -7.83 -3.45 -1.28
C PRO A 58 -9.00 -2.51 -1.55
N THR A 59 -8.77 -1.40 -2.27
CA THR A 59 -9.80 -0.36 -2.46
C THR A 59 -10.70 -0.57 -3.67
N GLN A 60 -10.33 -1.47 -4.59
CA GLN A 60 -10.98 -1.56 -5.91
C GLN A 60 -12.17 -2.55 -5.94
N ALA A 61 -12.38 -3.30 -4.84
CA ALA A 61 -13.57 -4.09 -4.57
C ALA A 61 -14.22 -3.64 -3.25
N ASN A 62 -15.50 -3.92 -3.07
CA ASN A 62 -16.16 -3.82 -1.77
C ASN A 62 -15.77 -5.00 -0.86
N GLU A 63 -16.12 -4.92 0.43
CA GLU A 63 -15.62 -5.83 1.46
C GLU A 63 -16.04 -7.30 1.27
N ASP A 64 -17.19 -7.54 0.64
CA ASP A 64 -17.71 -8.88 0.33
C ASP A 64 -17.40 -9.34 -1.10
N PHE A 65 -16.63 -8.53 -1.86
CA PHE A 65 -16.24 -8.78 -3.24
C PHE A 65 -17.40 -8.98 -4.23
N THR A 66 -18.60 -8.51 -3.91
CA THR A 66 -19.78 -8.56 -4.80
C THR A 66 -19.83 -7.39 -5.79
N ALA A 67 -19.09 -6.31 -5.52
CA ALA A 67 -19.00 -5.14 -6.39
C ALA A 67 -17.56 -4.61 -6.46
N ARG A 68 -17.17 -4.08 -7.63
CA ARG A 68 -15.83 -3.55 -7.89
C ARG A 68 -15.86 -2.38 -8.86
N GLN A 69 -14.80 -1.57 -8.88
CA GLN A 69 -14.58 -0.58 -9.92
C GLN A 69 -13.78 -1.19 -11.08
N TYR A 70 -14.03 -0.73 -12.30
CA TYR A 70 -13.16 -1.05 -13.43
C TYR A 70 -11.89 -0.22 -13.39
N PHE A 71 -12.04 1.10 -13.29
CA PHE A 71 -10.95 2.06 -13.08
C PHE A 71 -11.11 2.76 -11.74
N GLN A 72 -10.08 2.68 -10.90
CA GLN A 72 -9.92 3.55 -9.74
C GLN A 72 -9.03 4.75 -10.08
N GLN A 73 -9.07 5.81 -9.27
CA GLN A 73 -8.14 6.94 -9.39
C GLN A 73 -7.35 7.15 -8.10
N ALA A 74 -6.14 7.72 -8.25
CA ALA A 74 -5.27 8.07 -7.12
C ALA A 74 -5.82 9.28 -6.36
N ASN A 75 -6.40 10.25 -7.07
CA ASN A 75 -7.24 11.31 -6.52
C ASN A 75 -8.69 11.06 -6.96
N GLN A 76 -9.47 10.39 -6.12
CA GLN A 76 -10.85 9.95 -6.38
C GLN A 76 -11.78 10.62 -5.36
N ILE A 77 -12.38 11.76 -5.73
CA ILE A 77 -13.25 12.52 -4.81
C ILE A 77 -14.71 12.04 -4.86
N SER A 78 -15.06 11.27 -5.90
CA SER A 78 -16.38 10.69 -6.10
C SER A 78 -16.26 9.45 -7.00
N CYS A 79 -17.28 8.59 -6.95
CA CYS A 79 -17.53 7.55 -7.94
C CYS A 79 -18.94 7.73 -8.48
N THR A 80 -19.09 8.22 -9.70
CA THR A 80 -20.38 8.73 -10.19
C THR A 80 -20.59 8.41 -11.65
N HIS A 81 -21.85 8.45 -12.10
CA HIS A 81 -22.19 8.32 -13.51
C HIS A 81 -21.97 9.65 -14.26
N SER A 82 -20.74 10.14 -14.24
CA SER A 82 -20.27 11.39 -14.82
C SER A 82 -19.16 11.09 -15.83
N PRO A 83 -18.95 11.89 -16.89
CA PRO A 83 -17.83 11.67 -17.80
C PRO A 83 -16.49 11.91 -17.11
N HIS A 84 -15.81 10.83 -16.73
CA HIS A 84 -14.45 10.82 -16.24
C HIS A 84 -13.43 10.93 -17.38
N LYS A 85 -12.19 11.34 -17.08
CA LYS A 85 -11.07 11.37 -18.04
C LYS A 85 -10.53 9.97 -18.40
N PHE A 86 -11.41 9.05 -18.78
CA PHE A 86 -11.03 7.73 -19.24
C PHE A 86 -11.15 7.59 -20.76
N THR A 87 -10.25 6.81 -21.36
CA THR A 87 -10.33 6.47 -22.79
C THR A 87 -11.53 5.57 -23.07
N ASN A 88 -11.74 4.56 -22.22
CA ASN A 88 -12.81 3.57 -22.37
C ASN A 88 -13.89 3.76 -21.30
N ASN A 89 -15.17 3.62 -21.71
CA ASN A 89 -16.34 3.65 -20.81
C ASN A 89 -16.32 4.79 -19.77
N PRO A 90 -16.15 6.06 -20.18
CA PRO A 90 -15.83 7.17 -19.28
C PRO A 90 -16.91 7.49 -18.24
N ARG A 91 -18.14 7.00 -18.41
CA ARG A 91 -19.24 7.29 -17.48
C ARG A 91 -19.45 6.24 -16.41
N GLU A 92 -19.06 4.99 -16.66
CA GLU A 92 -19.49 3.86 -15.84
C GLU A 92 -18.33 3.11 -15.19
N SER A 93 -17.12 3.21 -15.77
CA SER A 93 -15.97 2.43 -15.30
C SER A 93 -15.47 2.80 -13.90
N ASN A 94 -15.83 3.97 -13.36
CA ASN A 94 -15.53 4.31 -11.96
C ASN A 94 -16.61 3.84 -10.98
N LEU A 95 -17.80 3.42 -11.44
CA LEU A 95 -18.85 2.95 -10.54
C LEU A 95 -18.49 1.60 -9.92
N PHE A 96 -19.00 1.34 -8.72
CA PHE A 96 -18.92 0.00 -8.12
C PHE A 96 -20.09 -0.86 -8.60
N GLY A 97 -19.78 -2.05 -9.13
CA GLY A 97 -20.80 -3.07 -9.37
C GLY A 97 -20.17 -4.36 -9.87
N LEU A 98 -21.00 -5.39 -10.08
CA LEU A 98 -20.50 -6.73 -10.37
C LEU A 98 -19.83 -6.83 -11.75
N LEU A 99 -20.44 -6.21 -12.77
CA LEU A 99 -20.01 -6.31 -14.18
C LEU A 99 -19.75 -4.94 -14.83
N ASN A 100 -19.66 -3.88 -14.03
CA ASN A 100 -19.43 -2.51 -14.52
C ASN A 100 -18.13 -2.38 -15.31
N GLY A 101 -18.20 -1.63 -16.42
CA GLY A 101 -17.14 -1.60 -17.43
C GLY A 101 -17.11 -2.91 -18.21
N TYR A 102 -15.91 -3.40 -18.55
CA TYR A 102 -15.76 -4.72 -19.18
C TYR A 102 -15.69 -5.82 -18.09
N PRO A 103 -16.28 -7.02 -18.27
CA PRO A 103 -16.28 -8.05 -17.22
C PRO A 103 -14.93 -8.66 -16.83
N CYS A 104 -13.83 -8.33 -17.53
CA CYS A 104 -12.52 -8.97 -17.33
C CYS A 104 -12.05 -8.89 -15.87
N CYS A 105 -12.18 -7.75 -15.18
CA CYS A 105 -11.68 -7.68 -13.81
C CYS A 105 -12.53 -8.46 -12.82
N THR A 106 -13.82 -8.69 -13.09
CA THR A 106 -14.66 -9.60 -12.28
C THR A 106 -14.10 -11.03 -12.36
N CYS A 107 -13.67 -11.43 -13.56
CA CYS A 107 -13.03 -12.72 -13.80
C CYS A 107 -11.55 -12.78 -13.37
N ASN A 108 -10.90 -11.65 -13.05
CA ASN A 108 -9.47 -11.63 -12.71
C ASN A 108 -9.17 -11.26 -11.24
N MET A 109 -10.01 -10.44 -10.61
CA MET A 109 -9.72 -9.86 -9.28
C MET A 109 -9.49 -10.92 -8.20
N HIS A 110 -10.21 -12.04 -8.28
CA HIS A 110 -10.16 -13.11 -7.29
C HIS A 110 -8.82 -13.85 -7.26
N GLN A 111 -7.94 -13.63 -8.24
CA GLN A 111 -6.62 -14.25 -8.28
C GLN A 111 -5.55 -13.46 -7.52
N ALA A 112 -5.74 -12.15 -7.30
CA ALA A 112 -4.69 -11.27 -6.77
C ALA A 112 -4.24 -11.67 -5.35
N TRP A 113 -5.18 -11.72 -4.39
CA TRP A 113 -4.85 -12.11 -3.01
C TRP A 113 -4.34 -13.56 -2.88
N PRO A 114 -4.96 -14.57 -3.54
CA PRO A 114 -4.44 -15.93 -3.49
C PRO A 114 -3.03 -16.08 -4.08
N LYS A 115 -2.72 -15.41 -5.20
CA LYS A 115 -1.37 -15.43 -5.80
C LYS A 115 -0.35 -14.78 -4.86
N PHE A 116 -0.66 -13.61 -4.32
CA PHE A 116 0.18 -12.93 -3.34
C PHE A 116 0.45 -13.81 -2.11
N ALA A 117 -0.60 -14.40 -1.53
CA ALA A 117 -0.49 -15.30 -0.38
C ALA A 117 0.35 -16.56 -0.69
N ALA A 118 0.23 -17.12 -1.90
CA ALA A 118 0.98 -18.29 -2.33
C ALA A 118 2.49 -18.03 -2.53
N HIS A 119 2.89 -16.77 -2.73
CA HIS A 119 4.28 -16.39 -3.00
C HIS A 119 4.96 -15.60 -1.86
N LEU A 120 4.33 -15.49 -0.67
CA LEU A 120 4.97 -14.86 0.50
C LEU A 120 6.34 -15.46 0.82
N TRP A 121 6.48 -16.77 0.64
CA TRP A 121 7.69 -17.54 0.88
C TRP A 121 8.18 -18.24 -0.39
N MET A 122 9.50 -18.29 -0.57
CA MET A 122 10.14 -18.94 -1.71
C MET A 122 11.28 -19.86 -1.27
N ALA A 123 11.47 -20.96 -1.99
CA ALA A 123 12.62 -21.85 -1.78
C ALA A 123 13.87 -21.27 -2.43
N GLU A 124 15.00 -21.34 -1.73
CA GLU A 124 16.29 -20.88 -2.23
C GLU A 124 17.15 -22.03 -2.76
N ARG A 125 17.98 -21.75 -3.78
CA ARG A 125 18.82 -22.78 -4.43
C ARG A 125 19.86 -23.40 -3.49
N ASN A 126 20.24 -22.70 -2.44
CA ASN A 126 21.15 -23.19 -1.40
C ASN A 126 20.43 -24.05 -0.33
N GLY A 127 19.19 -24.47 -0.58
CA GLY A 127 18.37 -25.23 0.36
C GLY A 127 17.77 -24.34 1.47
N GLY A 128 17.79 -23.03 1.30
CA GLY A 128 17.20 -22.07 2.23
C GLY A 128 15.72 -21.79 1.96
N LEU A 129 15.20 -20.85 2.73
CA LEU A 129 13.86 -20.29 2.55
C LEU A 129 13.93 -18.77 2.62
N ALA A 130 13.25 -18.09 1.71
CA ALA A 130 13.21 -16.63 1.62
C ALA A 130 11.79 -16.12 1.90
N ALA A 131 11.68 -15.13 2.79
CA ALA A 131 10.46 -14.33 2.94
C ALA A 131 10.50 -13.18 1.92
N MET A 132 9.71 -13.29 0.85
CA MET A 132 9.61 -12.25 -0.17
C MET A 132 8.79 -11.06 0.33
N ALA A 133 7.63 -11.32 0.93
CA ALA A 133 6.73 -10.29 1.46
C ALA A 133 6.22 -10.72 2.83
N TYR A 134 5.83 -9.75 3.66
CA TYR A 134 5.44 -10.00 5.04
C TYR A 134 3.93 -9.90 5.21
N ALA A 135 3.34 -10.92 5.82
CA ALA A 135 1.92 -10.99 6.16
C ALA A 135 1.70 -12.14 7.15
N PRO A 136 0.67 -12.11 8.00
CA PRO A 136 0.35 -13.23 8.88
C PRO A 136 0.22 -14.54 8.09
N SER A 137 1.14 -15.48 8.31
CA SER A 137 1.27 -16.66 7.46
C SER A 137 1.84 -17.86 8.21
N ARG A 138 1.67 -19.04 7.63
CA ARG A 138 2.39 -20.24 8.02
C ARG A 138 2.88 -20.92 6.75
N VAL A 139 4.18 -21.18 6.69
CA VAL A 139 4.79 -21.97 5.61
C VAL A 139 5.27 -23.30 6.17
N THR A 140 5.07 -24.37 5.40
CA THR A 140 5.72 -25.67 5.60
C THR A 140 6.49 -25.99 4.34
N ALA A 141 7.80 -26.18 4.46
CA ALA A 141 8.69 -26.34 3.32
C ALA A 141 9.84 -27.29 3.63
N THR A 142 10.42 -27.83 2.57
CA THR A 142 11.61 -28.69 2.63
C THR A 142 12.87 -27.83 2.49
N VAL A 143 13.78 -27.90 3.47
CA VAL A 143 15.02 -27.12 3.53
C VAL A 143 16.26 -27.99 3.75
N GLY A 144 17.44 -27.40 3.60
CA GLY A 144 18.73 -28.06 3.79
C GLY A 144 18.87 -29.33 2.95
N ARG A 145 19.00 -30.48 3.61
CA ARG A 145 19.14 -31.81 2.97
C ARG A 145 17.82 -32.57 2.88
N GLY A 146 16.71 -31.88 2.63
CA GLY A 146 15.40 -32.54 2.49
C GLY A 146 14.58 -32.63 3.78
N VAL A 147 14.85 -31.77 4.76
CA VAL A 147 14.15 -31.77 6.06
C VAL A 147 12.95 -30.83 5.99
N GLU A 148 11.79 -31.31 6.42
CA GLU A 148 10.60 -30.47 6.55
C GLU A 148 10.71 -29.54 7.77
N VAL A 149 10.41 -28.26 7.57
CA VAL A 149 10.31 -27.24 8.62
C VAL A 149 9.02 -26.47 8.44
N SER A 150 8.44 -26.00 9.55
CA SER A 150 7.33 -25.05 9.53
C SER A 150 7.76 -23.74 10.17
N ILE A 151 7.38 -22.61 9.57
CA ILE A 151 7.60 -21.27 10.12
C ILE A 151 6.24 -20.60 10.27
N LEU A 152 5.92 -20.18 11.49
CA LEU A 152 4.77 -19.32 11.79
C LEU A 152 5.22 -17.86 11.80
N GLU A 153 4.59 -17.04 10.96
CA GLU A 153 4.78 -15.59 10.92
C GLU A 153 3.63 -14.88 11.63
N GLU A 154 3.96 -14.23 12.75
CA GLU A 154 3.06 -13.38 13.51
C GLU A 154 3.48 -11.93 13.32
N THR A 155 2.63 -11.14 12.66
CA THR A 155 2.93 -9.73 12.40
C THR A 155 1.66 -8.89 12.28
N GLY A 156 1.81 -7.58 12.52
CA GLY A 156 0.83 -6.58 12.12
C GLY A 156 1.22 -5.82 10.85
N TYR A 157 2.26 -6.26 10.14
CA TYR A 157 2.68 -5.72 8.86
C TYR A 157 1.51 -5.82 7.85
N PRO A 158 1.28 -4.81 7.00
CA PRO A 158 2.10 -3.61 6.76
C PRO A 158 1.83 -2.41 7.69
N PHE A 159 0.98 -2.57 8.71
CA PHE A 159 0.60 -1.46 9.59
C PHE A 159 1.52 -1.30 10.81
N ARG A 160 2.19 -2.38 11.21
CA ARG A 160 3.12 -2.46 12.36
C ARG A 160 4.49 -2.94 11.91
N GLU A 161 5.49 -2.65 12.74
CA GLU A 161 6.90 -2.76 12.39
C GLU A 161 7.53 -4.11 12.75
N GLU A 162 6.92 -4.89 13.64
CA GLU A 162 7.48 -6.18 14.11
C GLU A 162 6.96 -7.36 13.28
N ILE A 163 7.90 -8.22 12.84
CA ILE A 163 7.68 -9.52 12.24
C ILE A 163 8.32 -10.57 13.15
N ARG A 164 7.52 -11.49 13.67
CA ARG A 164 7.98 -12.59 14.51
C ARG A 164 7.82 -13.90 13.76
N LEU A 165 8.91 -14.64 13.63
CA LEU A 165 8.96 -15.95 13.00
C LEU A 165 9.26 -16.99 14.07
N THR A 166 8.40 -17.98 14.22
CA THR A 166 8.63 -19.12 15.12
C THR A 166 8.82 -20.39 14.30
N LEU A 167 9.97 -21.04 14.48
CA LEU A 167 10.34 -22.23 13.72
C LEU A 167 9.91 -23.50 14.46
N THR A 168 9.39 -24.47 13.72
CA THR A 168 9.10 -25.83 14.19
C THR A 168 9.86 -26.83 13.33
N THR A 169 10.67 -27.68 13.96
CA THR A 169 11.52 -28.68 13.29
C THR A 169 11.44 -30.02 14.04
N SER A 170 11.71 -31.14 13.37
CA SER A 170 11.77 -32.47 14.00
C SER A 170 13.09 -32.74 14.74
N GLY A 171 14.11 -31.91 14.48
CA GLY A 171 15.43 -31.96 15.09
C GLY A 171 16.30 -30.80 14.59
N PRO A 172 17.55 -30.67 15.06
CA PRO A 172 18.46 -29.64 14.59
C PRO A 172 18.68 -29.71 13.07
N VAL A 173 18.42 -28.61 12.37
CA VAL A 173 18.56 -28.52 10.91
C VAL A 173 19.28 -27.24 10.53
N ARG A 174 20.33 -27.34 9.72
CA ARG A 174 21.06 -26.18 9.21
C ARG A 174 20.53 -25.77 7.84
N PHE A 175 20.11 -24.52 7.71
CA PHE A 175 19.73 -23.91 6.43
C PHE A 175 19.76 -22.36 6.55
N PRO A 176 19.98 -21.64 5.44
CA PRO A 176 19.89 -20.20 5.43
C PRO A 176 18.44 -19.72 5.36
N LEU A 177 18.07 -18.83 6.28
CA LEU A 177 16.82 -18.08 6.25
C LEU A 177 17.09 -16.68 5.67
N HIS A 178 16.43 -16.34 4.57
CA HIS A 178 16.60 -15.06 3.88
C HIS A 178 15.41 -14.16 4.19
N LEU A 179 15.68 -12.97 4.70
CA LEU A 179 14.68 -12.00 5.10
C LEU A 179 14.88 -10.72 4.31
N ARG A 180 13.87 -10.29 3.55
CA ARG A 180 13.94 -9.03 2.82
C ARG A 180 14.02 -7.85 3.77
N ILE A 181 15.00 -6.98 3.57
CA ILE A 181 15.05 -5.65 4.17
C ILE A 181 14.53 -4.67 3.12
N PRO A 182 13.32 -4.09 3.29
CA PRO A 182 12.76 -3.21 2.29
C PRO A 182 13.62 -1.96 2.06
N GLY A 183 13.68 -1.47 0.82
CA GLY A 183 14.49 -0.30 0.46
C GLY A 183 14.10 0.99 1.18
N TRP A 184 12.88 1.07 1.70
CA TRP A 184 12.41 2.21 2.49
C TRP A 184 12.85 2.17 3.97
N CYS A 185 13.35 1.04 4.48
CA CYS A 185 13.64 0.87 5.90
C CYS A 185 15.10 1.24 6.21
N GLY A 186 15.32 2.39 6.85
CA GLY A 186 16.67 2.90 7.11
C GLY A 186 17.38 2.34 8.36
N ASN A 187 16.66 1.80 9.34
CA ASN A 187 17.23 1.31 10.61
C ASN A 187 16.61 -0.03 11.05
N PRO A 188 16.72 -1.10 10.24
CA PRO A 188 16.20 -2.41 10.61
C PRO A 188 16.96 -3.00 11.81
N SER A 189 16.31 -3.89 12.56
CA SER A 189 16.99 -4.70 13.60
C SER A 189 16.53 -6.15 13.53
N LEU A 190 17.44 -7.09 13.78
CA LEU A 190 17.17 -8.52 13.68
C LEU A 190 17.74 -9.25 14.89
N SER A 191 16.91 -10.06 15.53
CA SER A 191 17.32 -10.86 16.70
C SER A 191 16.87 -12.31 16.55
N VAL A 192 17.65 -13.21 17.15
CA VAL A 192 17.34 -14.64 17.25
C VAL A 192 17.34 -15.01 18.74
N ASN A 193 16.23 -15.57 19.22
CA ASN A 193 16.06 -15.95 20.63
C ASN A 193 16.33 -14.82 21.63
N GLY A 194 16.07 -13.57 21.23
CA GLY A 194 16.26 -12.38 22.06
C GLY A 194 17.67 -11.78 22.02
N GLU A 195 18.60 -12.41 21.30
CA GLU A 195 19.96 -11.90 21.10
C GLU A 195 20.10 -11.28 19.71
N ASP A 196 20.92 -10.23 19.59
CA ASP A 196 21.23 -9.61 18.30
C ASP A 196 21.80 -10.66 17.33
N ALA A 197 21.29 -10.67 16.10
CA ALA A 197 21.69 -11.69 15.13
C ALA A 197 23.12 -11.52 14.60
N ALA A 198 23.76 -10.37 14.86
CA ALA A 198 25.11 -10.02 14.41
C ALA A 198 25.31 -10.18 12.89
N VAL A 199 24.28 -9.83 12.11
CA VAL A 199 24.34 -9.78 10.65
C VAL A 199 24.17 -8.33 10.17
N GLU A 200 24.85 -8.01 9.07
CA GLU A 200 24.67 -6.72 8.41
C GLU A 200 23.27 -6.65 7.78
N LEU A 201 22.56 -5.56 8.06
CA LEU A 201 21.24 -5.29 7.52
C LEU A 201 21.32 -4.05 6.64
N GLU A 202 21.26 -4.24 5.33
CA GLU A 202 21.28 -3.16 4.36
C GLU A 202 19.90 -3.00 3.71
N SER A 203 19.42 -1.75 3.62
CA SER A 203 18.15 -1.43 2.95
C SER A 203 18.18 -1.88 1.49
N GLY A 204 17.12 -2.55 1.03
CA GLY A 204 17.04 -3.00 -0.36
C GLY A 204 17.79 -4.31 -0.62
N GLN A 205 18.16 -5.06 0.41
CA GLN A 205 18.85 -6.35 0.30
C GLN A 205 18.15 -7.46 1.08
N MET A 206 18.60 -8.70 0.86
CA MET A 206 18.19 -9.87 1.63
C MET A 206 19.19 -10.09 2.78
N ALA A 207 18.72 -10.03 4.03
CA ALA A 207 19.50 -10.44 5.19
C ALA A 207 19.50 -11.97 5.29
N ILE A 208 20.68 -12.59 5.51
CA ILE A 208 20.83 -14.05 5.49
C ILE A 208 21.26 -14.56 6.86
N LEU A 209 20.42 -15.39 7.48
CA LEU A 209 20.73 -16.12 8.70
C LEU A 209 21.07 -17.60 8.36
N ASP A 210 22.34 -17.91 8.10
CA ASP A 210 22.82 -19.30 7.96
C ASP A 210 23.18 -19.89 9.32
N ARG A 211 22.24 -20.64 9.91
CA ARG A 211 22.34 -21.20 11.26
C ARG A 211 21.80 -22.63 11.31
N THR A 212 22.13 -23.32 12.40
CA THR A 212 21.41 -24.53 12.81
C THR A 212 20.22 -24.12 13.65
N TRP A 213 19.03 -24.49 13.19
CA TRP A 213 17.75 -24.17 13.81
C TRP A 213 17.20 -25.36 14.59
N GLY A 214 16.61 -25.08 15.74
CA GLY A 214 15.83 -26.00 16.54
C GLY A 214 14.36 -25.58 16.63
N SER A 215 13.49 -26.51 17.02
CA SER A 215 12.08 -26.21 17.27
C SER A 215 11.94 -25.21 18.43
N GLY A 216 11.13 -24.19 18.24
CA GLY A 216 10.92 -23.10 19.19
C GLY A 216 11.87 -21.90 18.98
N ASP A 217 12.86 -22.01 18.09
CA ASP A 217 13.68 -20.85 17.74
C ASP A 217 12.80 -19.73 17.20
N THR A 218 13.07 -18.51 17.68
CA THR A 218 12.30 -17.32 17.34
C THR A 218 13.21 -16.30 16.67
N VAL A 219 12.82 -15.83 15.50
CA VAL A 219 13.45 -14.71 14.81
C VAL A 219 12.52 -13.50 14.90
N VAL A 220 13.04 -12.35 15.34
CA VAL A 220 12.28 -11.10 15.37
C VAL A 220 12.98 -10.08 14.50
N LEU A 221 12.33 -9.70 13.41
CA LEU A 221 12.71 -8.62 12.53
C LEU A 221 11.85 -7.39 12.88
N ARG A 222 12.49 -6.25 13.10
CA ARG A 222 11.79 -4.96 13.19
C ARG A 222 12.20 -4.08 12.03
N LEU A 223 11.20 -3.51 11.39
CA LEU A 223 11.35 -2.61 10.24
C LEU A 223 10.75 -1.25 10.60
N PRO A 224 11.50 -0.35 11.27
CA PRO A 224 10.99 0.96 11.67
C PRO A 224 10.45 1.76 10.49
N MET A 225 9.22 2.23 10.61
CA MET A 225 8.49 2.90 9.53
C MET A 225 8.42 4.40 9.78
N GLN A 226 9.40 5.12 9.23
CA GLN A 226 9.41 6.58 9.22
C GLN A 226 8.42 7.12 8.18
N VAL A 227 7.87 8.31 8.46
CA VAL A 227 7.11 9.06 7.47
C VAL A 227 8.06 9.54 6.39
N ARG A 228 7.67 9.39 5.12
CA ARG A 228 8.43 9.85 3.94
C ARG A 228 7.51 10.65 3.03
N VAL A 229 8.12 11.48 2.19
CA VAL A 229 7.41 12.25 1.15
C VAL A 229 8.01 11.92 -0.20
N GLU A 230 7.16 11.63 -1.19
CA GLU A 230 7.57 11.46 -2.58
C GLU A 230 6.92 12.55 -3.45
N ARG A 231 7.69 13.06 -4.42
CA ARG A 231 7.20 14.01 -5.42
C ARG A 231 6.63 13.28 -6.63
N GLY A 232 5.56 13.81 -7.19
CA GLY A 232 4.87 13.22 -8.33
C GLY A 232 4.44 14.23 -9.38
N HIS A 233 3.31 13.94 -10.01
CA HIS A 233 2.70 14.79 -11.04
C HIS A 233 2.50 16.22 -10.55
N GLU A 234 2.83 17.21 -11.39
CA GLU A 234 2.80 18.65 -11.04
C GLU A 234 3.57 19.00 -9.74
N ASN A 235 4.62 18.21 -9.44
CA ASN A 235 5.42 18.28 -8.21
C ASN A 235 4.60 18.13 -6.91
N SER A 236 3.44 17.48 -7.00
CA SER A 236 2.60 17.12 -5.86
C SER A 236 3.35 16.24 -4.86
N ALA A 237 2.90 16.25 -3.61
CA ALA A 237 3.44 15.47 -2.52
C ALA A 237 2.56 14.26 -2.19
N THR A 238 3.18 13.10 -2.06
CA THR A 238 2.58 11.86 -1.54
C THR A 238 3.20 11.54 -0.19
N ILE A 239 2.38 11.25 0.83
CA ILE A 239 2.87 10.85 2.16
C ILE A 239 2.92 9.33 2.24
N LEU A 240 4.01 8.77 2.74
CA LEU A 240 4.22 7.33 2.89
C LEU A 240 4.69 6.99 4.30
N ARG A 241 4.37 5.78 4.78
CA ARG A 241 4.98 5.16 5.96
C ARG A 241 5.07 3.65 5.72
N GLY A 242 6.28 3.10 5.77
CA GLY A 242 6.50 1.72 5.34
C GLY A 242 6.16 1.53 3.84
N PRO A 243 5.47 0.44 3.47
CA PRO A 243 4.96 0.23 2.10
C PRO A 243 3.62 0.95 1.85
N LEU A 244 3.04 1.61 2.86
CA LEU A 244 1.72 2.24 2.77
C LEU A 244 1.81 3.69 2.28
N VAL A 245 0.96 4.01 1.33
CA VAL A 245 0.62 5.37 0.89
C VAL A 245 -0.49 5.88 1.79
N TYR A 246 -0.42 7.15 2.19
CA TYR A 246 -1.42 7.78 3.03
C TYR A 246 -2.24 8.78 2.22
N VAL A 247 -3.54 8.73 2.43
CA VAL A 247 -4.53 9.53 1.70
C VAL A 247 -5.39 10.31 2.68
N LEU A 248 -5.95 11.41 2.21
CA LEU A 248 -6.91 12.18 3.00
C LEU A 248 -8.11 11.31 3.38
N LYS A 249 -8.41 11.22 4.68
CA LYS A 249 -9.63 10.59 5.17
C LYS A 249 -10.85 11.37 4.68
N MET A 250 -11.74 10.69 3.96
CA MET A 250 -13.01 11.21 3.47
C MET A 250 -14.13 10.23 3.82
N GLU A 251 -15.24 10.73 4.34
CA GLU A 251 -16.41 9.92 4.66
C GLU A 251 -17.19 9.59 3.38
N ALA A 252 -17.43 8.31 3.11
CA ALA A 252 -18.10 7.85 1.90
C ALA A 252 -19.62 7.66 2.13
N GLN A 253 -20.41 8.18 1.21
CA GLN A 253 -21.86 8.00 1.14
C GLN A 253 -22.20 7.18 -0.10
N TRP A 254 -22.75 5.98 0.12
CA TRP A 254 -23.08 5.04 -0.95
C TRP A 254 -24.53 5.18 -1.36
N THR A 255 -24.80 5.13 -2.66
CA THR A 255 -26.16 5.12 -3.20
C THR A 255 -26.24 4.09 -4.31
N GLU A 256 -27.12 3.10 -4.13
CA GLU A 256 -27.43 2.12 -5.17
C GLU A 256 -28.31 2.76 -6.24
N ARG A 257 -28.01 2.44 -7.50
CA ARG A 257 -28.74 2.85 -8.69
C ARG A 257 -29.68 1.74 -9.13
N SER A 258 -30.64 2.08 -9.99
CA SER A 258 -31.65 1.12 -10.50
C SER A 258 -31.06 -0.06 -11.30
N ASP A 259 -29.83 0.06 -11.77
CA ASP A 259 -29.08 -0.96 -12.51
C ASP A 259 -28.21 -1.86 -11.59
N GLY A 260 -28.31 -1.70 -10.26
CA GLY A 260 -27.55 -2.45 -9.26
C GLY A 260 -26.11 -1.96 -9.06
N THR A 261 -25.75 -0.86 -9.73
CA THR A 261 -24.44 -0.21 -9.60
C THR A 261 -24.49 0.84 -8.48
N HIS A 262 -23.34 1.22 -7.94
CA HIS A 262 -23.27 2.11 -6.79
C HIS A 262 -22.47 3.37 -7.11
N GLU A 263 -23.03 4.51 -6.75
CA GLU A 263 -22.32 5.77 -6.66
C GLU A 263 -21.79 5.99 -5.25
N VAL A 264 -20.65 6.67 -5.15
CA VAL A 264 -20.03 7.03 -3.89
C VAL A 264 -19.71 8.52 -3.90
N ARG A 265 -20.25 9.26 -2.93
CA ARG A 265 -20.00 10.71 -2.77
C ARG A 265 -19.49 11.02 -1.37
N SER A 266 -19.08 12.27 -1.16
CA SER A 266 -18.66 12.77 0.14
C SER A 266 -18.97 14.25 0.28
N ASP A 267 -19.45 14.64 1.46
CA ASP A 267 -19.46 16.05 1.90
C ASP A 267 -18.11 16.47 2.52
N SER A 268 -17.15 15.54 2.63
CA SER A 268 -15.86 15.83 3.23
C SER A 268 -15.09 16.84 2.39
N PRO A 269 -14.51 17.88 3.01
CA PRO A 269 -13.59 18.77 2.32
C PRO A 269 -12.40 17.96 1.78
N TRP A 270 -12.10 18.05 0.48
CA TRP A 270 -11.00 17.29 -0.13
C TRP A 270 -9.82 18.12 -0.68
N ASN A 271 -10.06 19.35 -1.16
CA ASN A 271 -9.05 20.18 -1.85
C ASN A 271 -7.99 20.83 -0.93
N TYR A 272 -7.36 20.03 -0.07
CA TYR A 272 -6.27 20.47 0.79
C TYR A 272 -4.93 20.49 0.06
N SER A 273 -4.15 21.54 0.31
CA SER A 273 -2.71 21.55 0.03
C SER A 273 -1.91 21.31 1.31
N LEU A 274 -0.74 20.67 1.18
CA LEU A 274 0.23 20.51 2.26
C LEU A 274 1.19 21.70 2.31
N PHE A 275 1.76 21.98 3.48
CA PHE A 275 2.74 23.06 3.62
C PHE A 275 4.12 22.60 3.17
N GLU A 276 4.69 23.25 2.15
CA GLU A 276 6.00 22.95 1.56
C GLU A 276 7.10 23.00 2.62
N ARG A 277 7.06 24.00 3.51
CA ARG A 277 7.97 24.13 4.66
C ARG A 277 7.95 22.94 5.63
N ASP A 278 6.85 22.19 5.69
CA ASP A 278 6.72 21.04 6.58
C ASP A 278 7.19 19.76 5.86
N ILE A 279 6.90 19.60 4.56
CA ILE A 279 7.28 18.39 3.80
C ILE A 279 8.71 18.41 3.23
N ALA A 280 9.29 19.59 2.99
CA ALA A 280 10.67 19.76 2.53
C ALA A 280 11.66 19.94 3.71
N SER A 281 11.26 19.47 4.90
CA SER A 281 12.02 19.58 6.15
C SER A 281 12.84 18.31 6.44
N ASN A 282 13.50 18.26 7.60
CA ASN A 282 14.20 17.07 8.07
C ASN A 282 13.25 16.05 8.71
N ASP A 283 13.73 14.81 8.91
CA ASP A 283 12.93 13.70 9.43
C ASP A 283 12.30 14.01 10.81
N GLU A 284 13.01 14.74 11.67
CA GLU A 284 12.50 15.15 12.98
C GLU A 284 11.29 16.11 12.85
N THR A 285 11.39 17.09 11.95
CA THR A 285 10.29 18.02 11.68
C THR A 285 9.13 17.31 11.01
N LEU A 286 9.40 16.41 10.05
CA LEU A 286 8.39 15.61 9.39
C LEU A 286 7.62 14.74 10.40
N ALA A 287 8.31 14.04 11.30
CA ALA A 287 7.69 13.24 12.35
C ALA A 287 6.82 14.07 13.32
N ARG A 288 7.24 15.31 13.63
CA ARG A 288 6.45 16.24 14.45
C ARG A 288 5.21 16.77 13.73
N LYS A 289 5.27 16.94 12.41
CA LYS A 289 4.19 17.51 11.58
C LYS A 289 3.19 16.48 11.10
N PHE A 290 3.63 15.24 10.93
CA PHE A 290 2.86 14.08 10.50
C PHE A 290 2.87 13.04 11.61
N VAL A 291 2.02 13.27 12.62
CA VAL A 291 2.00 12.47 13.84
C VAL A 291 1.28 11.16 13.60
N VAL A 292 2.03 10.06 13.61
CA VAL A 292 1.49 8.69 13.49
C VAL A 292 0.69 8.34 14.74
N ALA A 293 -0.52 7.80 14.54
CA ALA A 293 -1.42 7.33 15.58
C ALA A 293 -1.84 5.89 15.25
N GLU A 294 -1.29 4.92 15.98
CA GLU A 294 -1.66 3.51 15.86
C GLU A 294 -2.90 3.20 16.72
N ARG A 295 -3.81 2.37 16.19
CA ARG A 295 -4.95 1.85 16.94
C ARG A 295 -4.45 0.81 17.96
N PRO A 296 -4.73 0.99 19.26
CA PRO A 296 -4.32 0.02 20.27
C PRO A 296 -5.12 -1.29 20.12
N GLY A 297 -4.54 -2.39 20.61
CA GLY A 297 -5.20 -3.69 20.67
C GLY A 297 -4.82 -4.66 19.54
N LYS A 298 -5.66 -5.68 19.34
CA LYS A 298 -5.46 -6.72 18.31
C LYS A 298 -5.77 -6.16 16.92
N MET A 299 -5.05 -6.66 15.90
CA MET A 299 -5.35 -6.33 14.51
C MET A 299 -6.79 -6.78 14.16
N PRO A 300 -7.61 -5.92 13.54
CA PRO A 300 -8.94 -6.29 13.06
C PRO A 300 -8.88 -7.42 12.01
N SER A 301 -9.96 -8.17 11.87
CA SER A 301 -10.08 -9.21 10.83
C SER A 301 -10.06 -8.62 9.42
N ASN A 302 -10.71 -7.47 9.23
CA ASN A 302 -10.61 -6.65 8.03
C ASN A 302 -9.93 -5.31 8.38
N PRO A 303 -8.62 -5.16 8.16
CA PRO A 303 -7.91 -3.91 8.39
C PRO A 303 -7.97 -2.94 7.19
N TRP A 304 -8.68 -3.28 6.11
CA TRP A 304 -8.67 -2.57 4.84
C TRP A 304 -9.92 -1.70 4.61
N ASN A 305 -10.54 -1.22 5.68
CA ASN A 305 -11.66 -0.27 5.60
C ASN A 305 -11.46 0.91 6.53
N LEU A 306 -12.22 1.98 6.31
CA LEU A 306 -12.02 3.26 6.98
C LEU A 306 -12.28 3.18 8.49
N GLU A 307 -13.25 2.36 8.90
CA GLU A 307 -13.61 2.13 10.30
C GLU A 307 -12.49 1.39 11.05
N ASN A 308 -11.83 0.44 10.39
CA ASN A 308 -10.87 -0.46 11.00
C ASN A 308 -9.41 -0.14 10.70
N ALA A 309 -9.13 0.95 9.98
CA ALA A 309 -7.79 1.43 9.69
C ALA A 309 -6.86 1.33 10.93
N PRO A 310 -5.84 0.45 10.93
CA PRO A 310 -5.04 0.19 12.12
C PRO A 310 -4.09 1.32 12.52
N VAL A 311 -3.89 2.29 11.62
CA VAL A 311 -2.99 3.42 11.80
C VAL A 311 -3.54 4.61 11.01
N ALA A 312 -3.31 5.81 11.53
CA ALA A 312 -3.57 7.07 10.84
C ALA A 312 -2.41 8.04 11.07
N ILE A 313 -2.34 9.09 10.25
CA ILE A 313 -1.40 10.20 10.43
C ILE A 313 -2.22 11.48 10.63
N LYS A 314 -1.98 12.19 11.72
CA LYS A 314 -2.55 13.52 11.98
C LYS A 314 -1.59 14.57 11.45
N ALA A 315 -2.11 15.49 10.65
CA ALA A 315 -1.34 16.58 10.06
C ALA A 315 -2.20 17.84 9.95
N TYR A 316 -1.62 18.89 9.35
CA TYR A 316 -2.36 20.09 8.98
C TYR A 316 -2.25 20.31 7.46
N GLY A 317 -3.37 20.69 6.86
CA GLY A 317 -3.43 21.16 5.48
C GLY A 317 -4.06 22.54 5.41
N VAL A 318 -4.18 23.08 4.20
CA VAL A 318 -4.91 24.33 3.96
C VAL A 318 -5.81 24.18 2.74
N ARG A 319 -7.05 24.66 2.83
CA ARG A 319 -8.02 24.60 1.72
C ARG A 319 -7.53 25.43 0.54
N ASN A 320 -7.42 24.82 -0.63
CA ASN A 320 -7.01 25.51 -1.86
C ASN A 320 -8.23 25.77 -2.76
N PRO A 321 -8.84 26.97 -2.71
CA PRO A 321 -10.06 27.25 -3.46
C PRO A 321 -9.86 27.35 -4.98
N LEU A 322 -8.62 27.32 -5.49
CA LEU A 322 -8.36 27.23 -6.93
C LEU A 322 -8.36 25.78 -7.44
N TRP A 323 -8.22 24.81 -6.55
CA TRP A 323 -8.32 23.39 -6.90
C TRP A 323 -9.76 22.92 -6.69
N GLY A 324 -10.57 23.08 -7.74
CA GLY A 324 -11.98 22.70 -7.78
C GLY A 324 -12.22 21.34 -8.43
N ALA A 325 -13.48 20.90 -8.43
CA ALA A 325 -13.88 19.70 -9.17
C ALA A 325 -14.02 19.98 -10.67
N TYR A 326 -13.83 18.95 -11.49
CA TYR A 326 -14.07 18.97 -12.93
C TYR A 326 -14.75 17.65 -13.33
N HIS A 327 -15.97 17.70 -13.86
CA HIS A 327 -16.81 16.52 -14.14
C HIS A 327 -17.00 15.57 -12.94
N GLU A 328 -17.25 16.12 -11.75
CA GLU A 328 -17.35 15.37 -10.47
C GLU A 328 -16.03 14.69 -10.03
N GLU A 329 -14.93 14.87 -10.77
CA GLU A 329 -13.58 14.42 -10.41
C GLU A 329 -12.79 15.53 -9.72
N ALA A 330 -11.65 15.18 -9.11
CA ALA A 330 -10.67 16.19 -8.74
C ALA A 330 -10.24 16.93 -10.02
N GLY A 331 -10.27 18.26 -10.00
CA GLY A 331 -9.75 19.05 -11.10
C GLY A 331 -8.24 18.85 -11.28
N PRO A 332 -7.68 19.37 -12.38
CA PRO A 332 -6.24 19.36 -12.61
C PRO A 332 -5.47 19.86 -11.37
N LEU A 333 -4.40 19.15 -11.01
CA LEU A 333 -3.55 19.58 -9.91
C LEU A 333 -2.87 20.90 -10.26
N PRO A 334 -2.86 21.89 -9.36
CA PRO A 334 -2.02 23.07 -9.53
C PRO A 334 -0.54 22.67 -9.33
N TRP A 335 0.35 23.34 -10.07
CA TRP A 335 1.80 23.19 -9.88
C TRP A 335 2.21 23.51 -8.44
N SER A 336 3.15 22.71 -7.93
CA SER A 336 3.62 22.76 -6.54
C SER A 336 5.10 23.18 -6.44
N PRO A 337 5.49 23.94 -5.41
CA PRO A 337 4.62 24.65 -4.49
C PRO A 337 3.93 25.84 -5.16
N ALA A 338 2.71 26.13 -4.73
CA ALA A 338 1.94 27.28 -5.16
C ALA A 338 2.04 28.44 -4.14
N ASP A 339 1.99 29.67 -4.65
CA ASP A 339 1.94 30.90 -3.83
C ASP A 339 0.54 31.17 -3.24
N PHE A 340 -0.44 30.29 -3.49
CA PHE A 340 -1.84 30.46 -3.10
C PHE A 340 -2.41 29.15 -2.55
N PRO A 341 -3.30 29.18 -1.53
CA PRO A 341 -3.88 30.35 -0.84
C PRO A 341 -2.90 31.17 -0.01
N LYS A 342 -2.84 32.49 -0.27
CA LYS A 342 -2.12 33.42 0.60
C LYS A 342 -2.89 33.55 1.91
N LYS A 343 -2.24 33.26 3.04
CA LYS A 343 -2.83 33.34 4.40
C LYS A 343 -4.01 32.38 4.62
N GLY A 344 -4.07 31.26 3.89
CA GLY A 344 -5.06 30.23 4.19
C GLY A 344 -4.89 29.71 5.63
N LYS A 345 -6.00 29.50 6.34
CA LYS A 345 -5.99 29.03 7.72
C LYS A 345 -5.62 27.53 7.72
N PRO A 346 -4.59 27.11 8.47
CA PRO A 346 -4.32 25.69 8.65
C PRO A 346 -5.50 24.97 9.30
N GLU A 347 -5.87 23.82 8.76
CA GLU A 347 -6.93 22.95 9.24
C GLU A 347 -6.35 21.58 9.58
N PRO A 348 -6.78 20.95 10.69
CA PRO A 348 -6.35 19.60 11.00
C PRO A 348 -6.92 18.64 9.95
N ILE A 349 -6.07 17.75 9.45
CA ILE A 349 -6.45 16.67 8.55
C ILE A 349 -5.99 15.33 9.12
N VAL A 350 -6.71 14.28 8.76
CA VAL A 350 -6.33 12.90 9.08
C VAL A 350 -6.03 12.21 7.77
N LEU A 351 -4.88 11.54 7.72
CA LEU A 351 -4.51 10.68 6.63
C LEU A 351 -4.62 9.22 7.08
N VAL A 352 -5.17 8.36 6.22
CA VAL A 352 -5.31 6.92 6.46
C VAL A 352 -4.58 6.17 5.34
N PRO A 353 -4.21 4.89 5.55
CA PRO A 353 -3.64 4.07 4.48
C PRO A 353 -4.57 4.06 3.26
N TYR A 354 -4.01 4.18 2.05
CA TYR A 354 -4.74 4.20 0.79
C TYR A 354 -5.72 3.02 0.73
N GLY A 355 -5.24 1.82 1.06
CA GLY A 355 -5.99 0.58 1.10
C GLY A 355 -7.27 0.61 1.96
N CYS A 356 -7.41 1.57 2.88
CA CYS A 356 -8.57 1.70 3.77
C CYS A 356 -9.65 2.66 3.23
N SER A 357 -9.50 3.20 2.02
CA SER A 357 -10.32 4.30 1.50
C SER A 357 -11.06 3.94 0.22
N THR A 358 -12.29 4.43 0.06
CA THR A 358 -13.01 4.43 -1.22
C THR A 358 -12.81 5.75 -1.96
N LEU A 359 -12.94 6.87 -1.24
CA LEU A 359 -12.67 8.22 -1.74
C LEU A 359 -11.40 8.76 -1.08
N ARG A 360 -10.59 9.49 -1.84
CA ARG A 360 -9.20 9.77 -1.46
C ARG A 360 -8.57 10.90 -2.24
N ILE A 361 -7.62 11.57 -1.59
CA ILE A 361 -6.55 12.36 -2.21
C ILE A 361 -5.23 11.75 -1.76
N SER A 362 -4.41 11.31 -2.71
CA SER A 362 -3.07 10.74 -2.45
C SER A 362 -1.94 11.62 -2.97
N ALA A 363 -2.20 12.40 -4.02
CA ALA A 363 -1.29 13.38 -4.58
C ALA A 363 -1.78 14.78 -4.20
N PHE A 364 -1.15 15.36 -3.18
CA PHE A 364 -1.51 16.67 -2.65
C PHE A 364 -0.74 17.78 -3.35
N PRO A 365 -1.39 18.86 -3.80
CA PRO A 365 -0.66 20.09 -4.10
C PRO A 365 -0.03 20.66 -2.83
N THR A 366 0.95 21.54 -2.98
CA THR A 366 1.70 22.10 -1.86
C THR A 366 1.74 23.62 -1.95
N VAL A 367 1.92 24.29 -0.81
CA VAL A 367 1.96 25.75 -0.72
C VAL A 367 3.14 26.22 0.12
N LEU A 368 3.67 27.41 -0.19
CA LEU A 368 4.78 28.02 0.53
C LEU A 368 4.47 28.36 2.00
#